data_AF-A0A3D5E7F2-F1
#
_entry.id   AF-A0A3D5E7F2-F1
#
_cell.length_a   1.000
_cell.length_b   1.000
_cell.length_c   1.000
_cell.angle_alpha   90.00
_cell.angle_beta   90.00
_cell.angle_gamma   90.00
#
_symmetry.space_group_name_H-M   'P 1'
#
loop_
_entity.id
_entity.type
_entity.pdbx_description
1 polymer ?
#
loop_
_entity_poly.entity_id
_entity_poly.type
_entity_poly.pdbx_seq_one_letter_code
_entity_poly.pdbx_strand_id
1 'polypeptide(L)' 'MIARRSKISRVLLYLLLLSMIIFYIYPLYFAVTTSLKTNADSLSYPPKFVFKPTLDSYYTAFKDYNLWPALKNSIII' A
#
# COMPACT_ATOMS: atom_id res chain seq x y z
N MET A 1 17.99 -27.24 27.48
CA MET A 1 18.93 -27.52 26.36
C MET A 1 18.84 -26.35 25.38
N ILE A 2 19.77 -25.39 25.43
CA ILE A 2 19.73 -24.20 24.57
C ILE A 2 20.27 -24.62 23.20
N ALA A 3 19.38 -24.77 22.22
CA ALA A 3 19.76 -25.12 20.85
C ALA A 3 20.75 -24.06 20.32
N ARG A 4 21.99 -24.48 20.02
CA ARG A 4 23.03 -23.66 19.40
C ARG A 4 22.58 -23.32 17.98
N ARG A 5 21.77 -22.26 17.81
CA ARG A 5 21.25 -21.85 16.50
C ARG A 5 22.43 -21.52 15.58
N SER A 6 22.63 -22.34 14.54
CA SER A 6 23.69 -22.14 13.55
C SER A 6 23.47 -20.81 12.79
N LYS A 7 24.55 -20.22 12.24
CA LYS A 7 24.46 -18.98 11.43
C LYS A 7 23.41 -19.10 10.31
N ILE A 8 23.29 -20.30 9.72
CA ILE A 8 22.29 -20.65 8.69
C ILE A 8 20.86 -20.47 9.20
N SER A 9 20.55 -20.92 10.42
CA SER A 9 19.22 -20.74 11.02
C SER A 9 18.85 -19.27 11.18
N ARG A 10 19.83 -18.40 11.50
CA ARG A 10 19.59 -16.95 11.57
C ARG A 10 19.33 -16.34 10.20
N VAL A 11 20.11 -16.70 9.19
CA VAL A 11 19.92 -16.20 7.82
C VAL A 11 18.53 -16.58 7.29
N LEU A 12 18.11 -17.84 7.47
CA LEU A 12 16.78 -18.29 7.08
C LEU A 12 15.67 -17.53 7.82
N LEU A 13 15.86 -17.25 9.11
CA LEU A 13 14.90 -16.48 9.89
C LEU A 13 14.79 -15.03 9.37
N TYR A 14 15.91 -14.38 9.04
CA TYR A 14 15.89 -13.04 8.46
C TYR A 14 15.25 -13.00 7.07
N LEU A 15 15.51 -13.98 6.22
CA LEU A 15 14.85 -14.09 4.91
C LEU A 15 13.34 -14.27 5.05
N LEU A 16 12.90 -15.09 6.02
CA LEU A 16 11.48 -15.26 6.32
C LEU A 16 10.85 -13.95 6.80
N LEU A 17 11.50 -13.25 7.73
CA LEU A 17 11.03 -11.94 8.20
C LEU A 17 10.94 -10.92 7.06
N LEU A 18 11.95 -10.84 6.20
CA LEU A 18 11.94 -9.93 5.06
C LEU A 18 10.81 -10.24 4.08
N SER A 19 10.59 -11.53 3.79
CA SER A 19 9.47 -11.98 2.96
C SER A 19 8.13 -11.59 3.57
N MET A 20 7.94 -11.79 4.88
CA MET A 20 6.73 -11.36 5.58
C MET A 20 6.54 -9.85 5.48
N ILE A 21 7.59 -9.05 5.70
CA ILE A 21 7.53 -7.59 5.58
C ILE A 21 7.08 -7.18 4.18
N ILE A 22 7.69 -7.75 3.14
CA ILE A 22 7.31 -7.45 1.74
C ILE A 22 5.85 -7.84 1.50
N PHE A 23 5.41 -9.01 1.97
CA PHE A 23 4.03 -9.47 1.82
C PHE A 23 3.02 -8.53 2.49
N TYR A 24 3.32 -8.02 3.69
CA TYR A 24 2.45 -7.08 4.40
C TYR A 24 2.49 -5.65 3.83
N ILE A 25 3.65 -5.19 3.36
CA ILE A 25 3.80 -3.85 2.78
C ILE A 25 3.22 -3.80 1.36
N TYR A 26 3.27 -4.90 0.62
CA TYR A 26 2.79 -4.97 -0.76
C TYR A 26 1.37 -4.42 -0.97
N PRO A 27 0.32 -4.83 -0.22
CA PRO A 27 -1.02 -4.28 -0.41
C PRO A 27 -1.08 -2.77 -0.12
N LEU A 28 -0.32 -2.28 0.86
CA LEU A 28 -0.24 -0.86 1.17
C LEU A 28 0.43 -0.07 0.03
N TYR A 29 1.56 -0.58 -0.47
CA TYR A 29 2.25 -0.03 -1.64
C TYR A 29 1.31 0.01 -2.86
N PHE A 30 0.58 -1.06 -3.11
CA PHE A 30 -0.37 -1.15 -4.21
C PHE A 30 -1.54 -0.15 -4.06
N ALA A 31 -2.08 0.00 -2.86
CA ALA A 31 -3.15 0.96 -2.58
C ALA A 31 -2.69 2.41 -2.79
N VAL A 32 -1.52 2.78 -2.26
CA VAL A 32 -0.96 4.14 -2.39
C VAL A 32 -0.60 4.47 -3.83
N THR A 33 0.02 3.52 -4.55
CA THR A 33 0.33 3.76 -5.96
C THR A 33 -0.91 3.85 -6.83
N THR A 34 -1.96 3.08 -6.50
CA THR A 34 -3.24 3.13 -7.23
C THR A 34 -4.01 4.43 -6.94
N SER A 35 -3.95 4.97 -5.73
CA SER A 35 -4.60 6.27 -5.43
C SER A 35 -3.95 7.45 -6.16
N LEU A 36 -2.69 7.31 -6.58
CA LEU A 36 -1.92 8.31 -7.34
C LEU A 36 -1.96 8.10 -8.87
N LYS A 37 -2.66 7.06 -9.36
CA LYS A 37 -2.84 6.81 -10.79
C LYS A 37 -4.08 7.52 -11.32
N THR A 38 -4.10 7.73 -12.63
CA THR A 38 -5.32 8.15 -13.33
C THR A 38 -6.36 7.02 -13.31
N ASN A 39 -7.65 7.36 -13.41
CA ASN A 39 -8.72 6.36 -13.47
C ASN A 39 -8.50 5.33 -14.60
N ALA A 40 -8.00 5.79 -15.75
CA ALA A 40 -7.67 4.92 -16.88
C ALA A 40 -6.51 3.96 -16.57
N ASP A 41 -5.46 4.43 -15.88
CA ASP A 41 -4.32 3.59 -15.52
C ASP A 41 -4.65 2.60 -14.39
N SER A 42 -5.51 2.97 -13.43
CA SER A 42 -5.96 2.10 -12.35
C SER A 42 -6.83 0.93 -12.83
N LEU A 43 -7.59 1.15 -13.91
CA LEU A 43 -8.42 0.12 -14.55
C LEU A 43 -7.71 -0.62 -15.69
N SER A 44 -6.45 -0.27 -15.99
CA SER A 44 -5.70 -0.90 -17.07
C SER A 44 -5.22 -2.31 -16.71
N TYR A 45 -5.23 -3.21 -17.70
CA TYR A 45 -4.70 -4.56 -17.58
C TYR A 45 -3.62 -4.80 -18.65
N PRO A 46 -2.38 -5.16 -18.30
CA PRO A 46 -1.85 -5.42 -16.95
C PRO A 46 -1.63 -4.13 -16.12
N PRO A 47 -1.63 -4.21 -14.77
CA PRO A 47 -1.43 -3.04 -13.92
C PRO A 47 -0.06 -2.40 -14.17
N LYS A 48 -0.06 -1.11 -14.51
CA LYS A 48 1.17 -0.35 -14.72
C LYS A 48 1.87 -0.08 -13.39
N PHE A 49 3.15 -0.47 -13.30
CA PHE A 49 4.02 -0.13 -12.17
C PHE A 49 4.76 1.20 -12.37
N VAL A 50 4.90 1.65 -13.62
CA VAL A 50 5.46 2.96 -13.97
C VAL A 50 4.31 3.83 -14.49
N PHE A 51 4.06 4.95 -13.81
CA PHE A 51 2.99 5.88 -14.13
C PHE A 51 3.40 7.30 -13.72
N LYS A 52 2.73 8.30 -14.27
CA LYS A 52 2.89 9.69 -13.83
C LYS A 52 1.98 9.92 -12.62
N PRO A 53 2.50 10.23 -11.42
CA PRO A 53 1.66 10.45 -10.25
C PRO A 53 0.77 11.68 -10.45
N THR A 54 -0.51 11.55 -10.14
CA THR A 54 -1.49 12.64 -10.18
C THR A 54 -2.29 12.68 -8.88
N LEU A 55 -2.86 13.86 -8.58
CA LEU A 55 -3.74 14.07 -7.42
C LEU A 55 -5.20 14.25 -7.83
N ASP A 56 -5.54 13.93 -9.07
CA ASP A 56 -6.88 14.16 -9.63
C ASP A 56 -7.93 13.38 -8.84
N SER A 57 -7.64 12.12 -8.50
CA SER A 57 -8.47 11.28 -7.65
C SER A 57 -8.77 11.95 -6.31
N TYR A 58 -7.79 12.60 -5.68
CA TYR A 58 -8.00 13.33 -4.44
C TYR A 58 -8.85 14.60 -4.65
N TYR A 59 -8.59 15.36 -5.70
CA TYR A 59 -9.39 16.55 -6.03
C TYR A 59 -10.87 16.20 -6.23
N THR A 60 -11.15 15.18 -7.05
CA THR A 60 -12.50 14.65 -7.25
C THR A 60 -13.10 14.15 -5.93
N ALA A 61 -12.32 13.45 -5.11
CA ALA A 61 -12.80 12.94 -3.83
C ALA A 61 -13.24 14.07 -2.87
N PHE A 62 -12.44 15.13 -2.73
CA PHE A 62 -12.77 16.26 -1.87
C PHE A 62 -13.85 17.18 -2.43
N LYS A 63 -13.90 17.37 -3.76
CA LYS A 63 -14.84 18.29 -4.41
C LYS A 63 -16.18 17.64 -4.72
N ASP A 64 -16.16 16.45 -5.30
CA ASP A 64 -17.35 15.82 -5.90
C ASP A 64 -17.97 14.75 -4.98
N TYR A 65 -17.17 14.12 -4.11
CA TYR A 65 -17.63 13.05 -3.21
C TYR A 65 -17.85 13.48 -1.75
N ASN A 66 -17.89 14.79 -1.46
CA ASN A 66 -18.14 15.33 -0.11
C ASN A 66 -17.26 14.69 0.99
N LEU A 67 -16.00 14.40 0.69
CA LEU A 67 -15.11 13.74 1.66
C LEU A 67 -14.91 14.56 2.93
N TRP A 68 -14.94 15.89 2.83
CA TRP A 68 -14.69 16.76 3.98
C TRP A 68 -15.71 16.57 5.12
N PRO A 69 -17.04 16.62 4.86
CA PRO A 69 -18.03 16.19 5.84
C PRO A 69 -17.84 14.77 6.36
N ALA A 70 -17.50 13.81 5.49
CA ALA A 70 -17.33 12.41 5.87
C ALA A 70 -16.18 12.24 6.89
N LEU A 71 -15.03 12.89 6.64
CA LEU A 71 -13.90 12.88 7.56
C LEU A 71 -14.23 13.53 8.90
N LYS A 72 -14.99 14.63 8.90
CA LYS A 72 -15.45 15.28 10.14
C LYS A 72 -16.35 14.34 10.95
N ASN A 73 -17.28 13.66 10.30
CA ASN A 73 -18.16 12.72 10.97
C ASN A 73 -17.37 11.58 11.63
N SER A 74 -16.33 11.05 10.97
CA SER A 74 -15.49 9.99 11.53
C SER A 74 -14.58 10.43 12.70
N ILE A 75 -14.41 11.73 12.93
CA ILE A 75 -13.67 12.25 14.09
C ILE A 75 -14.61 12.50 15.27
N ILE A 76 -15.82 12.97 14.98
CA ILE A 76 -16.81 13.36 15.98
C ILE A 76 -17.54 12.14 16.55
N ILE A 77 -17.87 11.17 15.69
CA ILE A 77 -18.60 9.94 16.00
C ILE A 77 -17.59 8.80 16.14
#